data_AF-A0A2Z6R5Q1-F1
#
_entry.id   AF-A0A2Z6R5Q1-F1
#
_cell.length_a   1.000
_cell.length_b   1.000
_cell.length_c   1.000
_cell.angle_alpha   90.00
_cell.angle_beta   90.00
_cell.angle_gamma   90.00
#
_symmetry.space_group_name_H-M   'P 1'
#
loop_
_entity.id
_entity.type
_entity.pdbx_description
1 polymer ?
#
loop_
_entity_poly.entity_id
_entity_poly.type
_entity_poly.pdbx_seq_one_letter_code
_entity_poly.pdbx_strand_id
1 'polypeptide(L)'
;MKIIKDNNLTVNLHKVKAHLAIVHNDQADTLAKAGLTSNHLIKFNRHHLPTNIHIIWDQHHDNITIDHNIRHIAQNISNRQKFYAWLDYKTNTALKIASYDQIINWPLTEKFFNFNPDDRPTSHKLTKFRAWQRKAINNLLPTMDIMSLQYPKLFQDATKCWSCNLHPEMNTSLWLCSINLEVL
;
A
#
# COMPACT_ATOMS: atom_id res chain seq x y z
N MET A 1 -29.27 -1.58 -22.97
CA MET A 1 -28.81 -2.14 -24.27
C MET A 1 -29.93 -2.47 -25.26
N LYS A 2 -31.21 -2.48 -24.84
CA LYS A 2 -32.34 -2.79 -25.71
C LYS A 2 -32.53 -1.79 -26.87
N ILE A 3 -32.40 -0.49 -26.63
CA ILE A 3 -32.51 0.57 -27.67
C ILE A 3 -31.48 0.41 -28.79
N ILE A 4 -30.22 0.12 -28.46
CA ILE A 4 -29.15 -0.04 -29.47
C ILE A 4 -29.46 -1.24 -30.37
N LYS A 5 -29.89 -2.35 -29.77
CA LYS A 5 -30.23 -3.59 -30.47
C LYS A 5 -31.52 -3.45 -31.29
N ASP A 6 -32.57 -2.90 -30.71
CA ASP A 6 -33.88 -2.75 -31.35
C ASP A 6 -33.84 -1.76 -32.53
N ASN A 7 -32.89 -0.81 -32.52
CA ASN A 7 -32.71 0.18 -33.58
C ASN A 7 -31.48 -0.08 -34.47
N ASN A 8 -30.83 -1.24 -34.34
CA ASN A 8 -29.62 -1.61 -35.10
C ASN A 8 -28.55 -0.51 -35.14
N LEU A 9 -28.31 0.15 -34.01
CA LEU A 9 -27.35 1.25 -33.92
C LEU A 9 -25.93 0.73 -33.68
N THR A 10 -24.96 1.33 -34.36
CA THR A 10 -23.53 1.15 -34.04
C THR A 10 -23.08 2.32 -33.17
N VAL A 11 -22.67 2.03 -31.93
CA VAL A 11 -22.26 3.06 -30.96
C VAL A 11 -20.77 2.92 -30.66
N ASN A 12 -20.02 3.99 -30.86
CA ASN A 12 -18.61 4.10 -30.48
C ASN A 12 -18.48 4.90 -29.19
N LEU A 13 -17.81 4.34 -28.19
CA LEU A 13 -17.58 5.00 -26.91
C LEU A 13 -16.18 5.64 -26.89
N HIS A 14 -16.13 6.95 -26.68
CA HIS A 14 -14.88 7.69 -26.56
C HIS A 14 -14.69 8.16 -25.13
N LYS A 15 -13.54 7.81 -24.54
CA LYS A 15 -13.16 8.31 -23.22
C LYS A 15 -12.70 9.76 -23.34
N VAL A 16 -13.35 10.64 -22.59
CA VAL A 16 -13.05 12.07 -22.54
C VAL A 16 -12.46 12.40 -21.17
N LYS A 17 -11.52 13.36 -21.12
CA LYS A 17 -10.93 13.84 -19.86
C LYS A 17 -11.90 14.85 -19.22
N ALA A 18 -12.14 14.71 -17.92
CA ALA A 18 -12.95 15.66 -17.16
C ALA A 18 -12.35 17.09 -17.21
N HIS A 19 -13.22 18.10 -17.10
CA HIS A 19 -12.85 19.51 -16.97
C HIS A 19 -12.11 20.09 -18.20
N LEU A 20 -12.48 19.66 -19.41
CA LEU A 20 -11.99 20.23 -20.68
C LEU A 20 -12.96 21.25 -21.32
N ALA A 21 -13.92 21.79 -20.57
CA ALA A 21 -14.95 22.69 -21.09
C ALA A 21 -15.82 22.04 -22.18
N ILE A 22 -15.99 20.70 -22.15
CA ILE A 22 -16.85 19.98 -23.09
C ILE A 22 -18.25 19.99 -22.51
N VAL A 23 -19.13 20.77 -23.13
CA VAL A 23 -20.48 21.10 -22.64
C VAL A 23 -21.23 19.87 -22.11
N HIS A 24 -21.33 18.80 -22.90
CA HIS A 24 -22.10 17.61 -22.49
C HIS A 24 -21.41 16.78 -21.41
N ASN A 25 -20.08 16.73 -21.39
CA ASN A 25 -19.34 16.05 -20.32
C ASN A 25 -19.47 16.83 -19.00
N ASP A 26 -19.31 18.15 -19.05
CA ASP A 26 -19.39 19.01 -17.87
C ASP A 26 -20.82 19.07 -17.33
N GLN A 27 -21.84 19.01 -18.21
CA GLN A 27 -23.23 18.84 -17.81
C GLN A 27 -23.44 17.49 -17.10
N ALA A 28 -22.89 16.40 -17.63
CA ALA A 28 -22.96 15.09 -16.98
C ALA A 28 -22.27 15.09 -15.61
N ASP A 29 -21.08 15.70 -15.49
CA ASP A 29 -20.35 15.84 -14.24
C ASP A 29 -21.13 16.67 -13.21
N THR A 30 -21.75 17.76 -13.65
CA THR A 30 -22.59 18.62 -12.79
C THR A 30 -23.81 17.87 -12.27
N LEU A 31 -24.51 17.14 -13.15
CA LEU A 31 -25.65 16.32 -12.77
C LEU A 31 -25.26 15.18 -11.83
N ALA A 32 -24.13 14.52 -12.06
CA ALA A 32 -23.62 13.48 -11.18
C ALA A 32 -23.31 14.02 -9.76
N LYS A 33 -22.71 15.22 -9.67
CA LYS A 33 -22.47 15.91 -8.39
C LYS A 33 -23.77 16.30 -7.69
N ALA A 34 -24.76 16.81 -8.41
CA ALA A 34 -26.07 17.12 -7.85
C ALA A 34 -26.81 15.87 -7.34
N GLY A 35 -26.62 14.73 -8.03
CA GLY A 35 -27.16 13.44 -7.62
C GLY A 35 -26.55 12.93 -6.31
N LEU A 36 -25.28 13.22 -6.03
CA LEU A 36 -24.59 12.79 -4.81
C LEU A 36 -25.26 13.32 -3.52
N THR A 37 -25.74 14.56 -3.55
CA THR A 37 -26.42 15.21 -2.43
C THR A 37 -27.94 15.16 -2.52
N SER A 38 -28.46 14.45 -3.53
CA SER A 38 -29.90 14.35 -3.75
C SER A 38 -30.56 13.46 -2.71
N ASN A 39 -31.64 13.94 -2.12
CA ASN A 39 -32.50 13.15 -1.24
C ASN A 39 -33.41 12.20 -2.05
N HIS A 40 -33.40 12.31 -3.38
CA HIS A 40 -34.24 11.51 -4.25
C HIS A 40 -33.71 10.08 -4.33
N LEU A 41 -34.53 9.12 -3.90
CA LEU A 41 -34.19 7.71 -4.01
C LEU A 41 -34.16 7.29 -5.49
N ILE A 42 -33.04 6.73 -5.95
CA ILE A 42 -32.97 6.16 -7.30
C ILE A 42 -33.75 4.84 -7.29
N LYS A 43 -34.96 4.86 -7.86
CA LYS A 43 -35.80 3.65 -8.02
C LYS A 43 -35.42 2.93 -9.30
N PHE A 44 -34.67 1.84 -9.17
CA PHE A 44 -34.42 0.93 -10.29
C PHE A 44 -35.58 -0.06 -10.43
N ASN A 45 -36.10 -0.23 -11.65
CA ASN A 45 -37.02 -1.32 -11.92
C ASN A 45 -36.24 -2.64 -11.93
N ARG A 46 -36.36 -3.40 -10.83
CA ARG A 46 -35.64 -4.65 -10.60
C ARG A 46 -35.97 -5.73 -11.63
N HIS A 47 -37.16 -5.67 -12.26
CA HIS A 47 -37.57 -6.62 -13.30
C HIS A 47 -36.78 -6.48 -14.61
N HIS A 48 -36.09 -5.35 -14.82
CA HIS A 48 -35.26 -5.11 -15.99
C HIS A 48 -33.76 -5.27 -15.72
N LEU A 49 -33.38 -5.57 -14.48
CA LEU A 49 -32.02 -5.95 -14.16
C LEU A 49 -31.88 -7.46 -14.38
N PRO A 50 -30.85 -7.93 -15.10
CA PRO A 50 -30.51 -9.35 -15.08
C PRO A 50 -30.36 -9.81 -13.62
N THR A 51 -30.96 -10.96 -13.29
CA THR A 51 -31.07 -11.46 -11.91
C THR A 51 -29.72 -11.73 -11.23
N ASN A 52 -28.65 -11.86 -12.01
CA ASN A 52 -27.30 -12.16 -11.54
C ASN A 52 -26.27 -11.15 -12.09
N ILE A 53 -26.32 -9.89 -11.65
CA ILE A 53 -25.22 -8.95 -11.90
C ILE A 53 -24.19 -9.14 -10.79
N HIS A 54 -23.09 -9.81 -11.13
CA HIS A 54 -21.91 -9.90 -10.28
C HIS A 54 -20.79 -9.08 -10.88
N ILE A 55 -20.08 -8.34 -10.03
CA ILE A 55 -18.83 -7.71 -10.43
C ILE A 55 -17.75 -8.76 -10.18
N ILE A 56 -16.97 -9.04 -11.22
CA ILE A 56 -15.90 -10.04 -11.16
C ILE A 56 -14.57 -9.30 -11.23
N TRP A 57 -13.68 -9.61 -10.29
CA TRP A 57 -12.28 -9.22 -10.36
C TRP A 57 -11.49 -10.31 -11.08
N ASP A 58 -11.10 -10.00 -12.32
CA ASP A 58 -10.49 -10.96 -13.23
C ASP A 58 -9.10 -10.51 -13.71
N GLN A 59 -8.16 -10.36 -12.78
CA GLN A 59 -6.78 -9.96 -13.12
C GLN A 59 -5.90 -11.13 -13.55
N HIS A 60 -6.22 -12.35 -13.14
CA HIS A 60 -5.44 -13.57 -13.41
C HIS A 60 -6.30 -14.76 -13.84
N HIS A 61 -7.52 -14.54 -14.37
CA HIS A 61 -8.48 -15.61 -14.67
C HIS A 61 -9.03 -16.31 -13.42
N ASP A 62 -8.95 -15.63 -12.27
CA ASP A 62 -9.37 -16.15 -10.96
C ASP A 62 -10.89 -16.04 -10.72
N ASN A 63 -11.62 -15.30 -11.57
CA ASN A 63 -13.08 -15.10 -11.49
C ASN A 63 -13.62 -14.79 -10.08
N ILE A 64 -12.92 -13.91 -9.35
CA ILE A 64 -13.27 -13.59 -7.97
C ILE A 64 -14.53 -12.72 -7.97
N THR A 65 -15.63 -13.26 -7.46
CA THR A 65 -16.89 -12.50 -7.32
C THR A 65 -16.77 -11.48 -6.19
N ILE A 66 -17.10 -10.22 -6.49
CA ILE A 66 -17.12 -9.11 -5.55
C ILE A 66 -18.57 -8.96 -5.03
N ASP A 67 -18.78 -9.31 -3.77
CA ASP A 67 -20.05 -9.20 -3.04
C ASP A 67 -20.05 -8.08 -1.98
N HIS A 68 -18.89 -7.48 -1.69
CA HIS A 68 -18.74 -6.33 -0.81
C HIS A 68 -18.52 -5.02 -1.57
N ASN A 69 -18.30 -3.94 -0.82
CA ASN A 69 -17.99 -2.63 -1.38
C ASN A 69 -16.76 -2.69 -2.30
N ILE A 70 -16.99 -2.44 -3.59
CA ILE A 70 -16.00 -2.53 -4.67
C ILE A 70 -14.75 -1.70 -4.36
N ARG A 71 -14.92 -0.51 -3.78
CA ARG A 71 -13.80 0.39 -3.45
C ARG A 71 -12.89 -0.25 -2.41
N HIS A 72 -13.46 -0.80 -1.35
CA HIS A 72 -12.69 -1.46 -0.29
C HIS A 72 -12.00 -2.72 -0.80
N ILE A 73 -12.69 -3.54 -1.62
CA ILE A 73 -12.07 -4.74 -2.21
C ILE A 73 -10.90 -4.35 -3.13
N ALA A 74 -11.12 -3.42 -4.07
CA ALA A 74 -10.06 -2.98 -4.98
C ALA A 74 -8.86 -2.39 -4.22
N GLN A 75 -9.11 -1.62 -3.16
CA GLN A 75 -8.06 -1.10 -2.29
C GLN A 75 -7.28 -2.22 -1.58
N ASN A 76 -7.98 -3.20 -1.01
CA ASN A 76 -7.35 -4.34 -0.34
C ASN A 76 -6.49 -5.18 -1.29
N ILE A 77 -7.00 -5.47 -2.48
CA ILE A 77 -6.24 -6.19 -3.53
C ILE A 77 -4.99 -5.41 -3.90
N SER A 78 -5.13 -4.11 -4.20
CA SER A 78 -3.99 -3.26 -4.56
C SER A 78 -2.95 -3.18 -3.43
N ASN A 79 -3.38 -3.07 -2.18
CA ASN A 79 -2.48 -3.04 -1.02
C ASN A 79 -1.72 -4.36 -0.86
N ARG A 80 -2.41 -5.51 -1.02
CA ARG A 80 -1.77 -6.83 -0.96
C ARG A 80 -0.76 -7.03 -2.09
N GLN A 81 -1.07 -6.60 -3.31
CA GLN A 81 -0.13 -6.67 -4.43
C GLN A 81 1.14 -5.86 -4.17
N LYS A 82 1.00 -4.64 -3.64
CA LYS A 82 2.16 -3.81 -3.26
C LYS A 82 2.99 -4.46 -2.17
N PHE A 83 2.33 -5.07 -1.18
CA PHE A 83 2.98 -5.79 -0.10
C PHE A 83 3.78 -7.00 -0.62
N TYR A 84 3.20 -7.82 -1.50
CA TYR A 84 3.91 -8.95 -2.11
C TYR A 84 5.07 -8.49 -3.00
N ALA A 85 4.87 -7.46 -3.82
CA ALA A 85 5.93 -6.88 -4.64
C ALA A 85 7.11 -6.37 -3.79
N TRP A 86 6.83 -5.80 -2.61
CA TRP A 86 7.86 -5.39 -1.65
C TRP A 86 8.56 -6.60 -1.00
N LEU A 87 7.84 -7.65 -0.63
CA LEU A 87 8.45 -8.89 -0.13
C LEU A 87 9.35 -9.58 -1.16
N ASP A 88 9.04 -9.42 -2.45
CA ASP A 88 9.81 -10.00 -3.55
C ASP A 88 11.15 -9.29 -3.83
N TYR A 89 11.43 -8.17 -3.17
CA TYR A 89 12.75 -7.54 -3.28
C TYR A 89 13.85 -8.45 -2.73
N LYS A 90 14.99 -8.50 -3.45
CA LYS A 90 16.15 -9.35 -3.06
C LYS A 90 16.63 -9.07 -1.63
N THR A 91 16.57 -7.82 -1.19
CA THR A 91 16.92 -7.37 0.17
C THR A 91 16.01 -7.96 1.25
N ASN A 92 14.81 -8.40 0.89
CA ASN A 92 13.77 -8.89 1.79
C ASN A 92 13.62 -10.41 1.77
N THR A 93 14.56 -11.14 1.17
CA THR A 93 14.48 -12.61 1.06
C THR A 93 14.24 -13.29 2.41
N ALA A 94 14.97 -12.90 3.46
CA ALA A 94 14.78 -13.44 4.81
C ALA A 94 13.39 -13.12 5.38
N LEU A 95 12.91 -11.89 5.15
CA LEU A 95 11.59 -11.46 5.58
C LEU A 95 10.48 -12.22 4.84
N LYS A 96 10.65 -12.49 3.54
CA LYS A 96 9.73 -13.28 2.73
C LYS A 96 9.63 -14.72 3.24
N ILE A 97 10.76 -15.36 3.54
CA ILE A 97 10.80 -16.71 4.13
C ILE A 97 10.08 -16.71 5.48
N ALA A 98 10.44 -15.79 6.39
CA ALA A 98 9.80 -15.68 7.70
C ALA A 98 8.28 -15.38 7.64
N SER A 99 7.83 -14.68 6.58
CA SER A 99 6.41 -14.45 6.32
C SER A 99 5.70 -15.73 5.90
N TYR A 100 6.31 -16.49 4.99
CA TYR A 100 5.77 -17.75 4.48
C TYR A 100 5.68 -18.80 5.59
N ASP A 101 6.72 -18.88 6.43
CA ASP A 101 6.81 -19.78 7.58
C ASP A 101 5.95 -19.31 8.77
N GLN A 102 5.18 -18.23 8.61
CA GLN A 102 4.28 -17.66 9.63
C GLN A 102 4.97 -17.27 10.94
N ILE A 103 6.27 -16.97 10.89
CA ILE A 103 7.06 -16.51 12.04
C ILE A 103 6.68 -15.07 12.41
N ILE A 104 6.28 -14.27 11.42
CA ILE A 104 5.92 -12.86 11.61
C ILE A 104 4.43 -12.71 11.88
N ASN A 105 4.09 -12.14 13.04
CA ASN A 105 2.72 -11.69 13.32
C ASN A 105 2.44 -10.34 12.62
N TRP A 106 2.01 -10.40 11.36
CA TRP A 106 1.69 -9.21 10.57
C TRP A 106 0.67 -8.25 11.21
N PRO A 107 -0.40 -8.73 11.88
CA PRO A 107 -1.30 -7.85 12.63
C PRO A 107 -0.60 -7.05 13.74
N LEU A 108 0.33 -7.64 14.49
CA LEU A 108 1.12 -6.91 15.49
C LEU A 108 2.12 -5.96 14.83
N THR A 109 2.76 -6.38 13.74
CA THR A 109 3.66 -5.53 12.94
C THR A 109 2.93 -4.29 12.42
N GLU A 110 1.69 -4.43 11.95
CA GLU A 110 0.86 -3.30 11.54
C GLU A 110 0.57 -2.33 12.69
N LYS A 111 0.23 -2.85 13.88
CA LYS A 111 0.04 -2.03 15.08
C LYS A 111 1.31 -1.25 15.44
N PHE A 112 2.48 -1.89 15.30
CA PHE A 112 3.76 -1.22 15.51
C PHE A 112 3.96 -0.04 14.53
N PHE A 113 3.70 -0.22 13.23
CA PHE A 113 3.83 0.88 12.26
C PHE A 113 2.79 2.00 12.45
N ASN A 114 1.63 1.68 13.02
CA ASN A 114 0.60 2.65 13.34
C ASN A 114 0.79 3.34 14.71
N PHE A 115 1.70 2.82 15.54
CA PHE A 115 2.00 3.40 16.85
C PHE A 115 2.53 4.83 16.70
N ASN A 116 1.97 5.73 17.51
CA ASN A 116 2.41 7.11 17.60
C ASN A 116 2.95 7.36 19.02
N PRO A 117 4.26 7.58 19.20
CA PRO A 117 4.82 7.93 20.51
C PRO A 117 4.55 9.38 20.93
N ASP A 118 3.90 10.19 20.09
CA ASP A 118 3.56 11.60 20.35
C ASP A 118 2.04 11.76 20.49
N ASP A 119 1.60 12.66 21.36
CA ASP A 119 0.18 12.98 21.54
C ASP A 119 -0.42 13.68 20.32
N ARG A 120 0.44 14.27 19.47
CA ARG A 120 0.02 14.99 18.27
C ARG A 120 -0.11 14.04 17.07
N PRO A 121 -1.10 14.25 16.19
CA PRO A 121 -1.26 13.43 14.98
C PRO A 121 -0.08 13.57 14.00
N THR A 122 0.65 14.68 14.08
CA THR A 122 1.85 14.95 13.26
C THR A 122 2.90 15.69 14.09
N SER A 123 4.14 15.20 14.07
CA SER A 123 5.28 15.91 14.65
C SER A 123 6.59 15.48 13.99
N HIS A 124 7.64 16.31 14.10
CA HIS A 124 8.97 15.94 13.64
C HIS A 124 9.52 14.69 14.35
N LYS A 125 9.16 14.49 15.63
CA LYS A 125 9.53 13.29 16.39
C LYS A 125 8.88 12.05 15.78
N LEU A 126 7.57 12.11 15.50
CA LEU A 126 6.85 11.03 14.82
C LEU A 126 7.41 10.75 13.42
N THR A 127 7.77 11.78 12.65
CA THR A 127 8.39 11.59 11.33
C THR A 127 9.71 10.83 11.44
N LYS A 128 10.59 11.20 12.38
CA LYS A 128 11.86 10.52 12.63
C LYS A 128 11.64 9.07 13.07
N PHE A 129 10.70 8.84 13.99
CA PHE A 129 10.35 7.51 14.46
C PHE A 129 9.86 6.61 13.32
N ARG A 130 8.91 7.09 12.51
CA ARG A 130 8.42 6.35 11.32
C ARG A 130 9.49 6.12 10.26
N ALA A 131 10.45 7.03 10.13
CA ALA A 131 11.58 6.85 9.23
C ALA A 131 12.52 5.75 9.75
N TRP A 132 12.78 5.71 11.07
CA TRP A 132 13.54 4.64 11.69
C TRP A 132 12.85 3.28 11.53
N GLN A 133 11.55 3.16 11.81
CA GLN A 133 10.80 1.91 11.63
C GLN A 133 10.90 1.38 10.18
N ARG A 134 10.76 2.28 9.20
CA ARG A 134 10.89 1.93 7.77
C ARG A 134 12.30 1.50 7.39
N LYS A 135 13.33 2.13 7.96
CA LYS A 135 14.72 1.71 7.73
C LYS A 135 15.02 0.37 8.37
N ALA A 136 14.54 0.15 9.61
CA ALA A 136 14.74 -1.09 10.35
C ALA A 136 14.19 -2.31 9.60
N ILE A 137 12.93 -2.25 9.12
CA ILE A 137 12.33 -3.40 8.41
C ILE A 137 12.96 -3.68 7.04
N ASN A 138 13.62 -2.70 6.43
CA ASN A 138 14.24 -2.85 5.11
C ASN A 138 15.76 -3.10 5.19
N ASN A 139 16.32 -3.31 6.39
CA ASN A 139 17.78 -3.42 6.59
C ASN A 139 18.55 -2.19 6.04
N LEU A 140 18.00 -0.99 6.22
CA LEU A 140 18.57 0.28 5.76
C LEU A 140 18.98 1.18 6.93
N LEU A 141 19.15 0.62 8.13
CA LEU A 141 19.77 1.36 9.23
C LEU A 141 21.23 1.63 8.89
N PRO A 142 21.79 2.77 9.32
CA PRO A 142 23.17 3.15 9.00
C PRO A 142 24.15 2.35 9.86
N THR A 143 24.30 1.06 9.57
CA THR A 143 25.29 0.16 10.21
C THR A 143 26.65 0.29 9.53
N MET A 144 27.73 -0.14 10.19
CA MET A 144 29.09 0.06 9.65
C MET A 144 29.36 -0.59 8.31
N ASP A 145 28.81 -1.77 8.05
CA ASP A 145 28.85 -2.37 6.71
C ASP A 145 28.28 -1.44 5.64
N ILE A 146 27.17 -0.75 5.91
CA ILE A 146 26.55 0.21 4.99
C ILE A 146 27.33 1.53 4.93
N MET A 147 27.74 2.07 6.08
CA MET A 147 28.41 3.37 6.16
C MET A 147 29.80 3.33 5.55
N SER A 148 30.57 2.26 5.76
CA SER A 148 31.89 2.06 5.14
C SER A 148 31.80 1.93 3.62
N LEU A 149 30.74 1.31 3.09
CA LEU A 149 30.49 1.25 1.65
C LEU A 149 30.11 2.62 1.07
N GLN A 150 29.26 3.39 1.75
CA GLN A 150 28.76 4.68 1.24
C GLN A 150 29.75 5.83 1.42
N TYR A 151 30.51 5.84 2.51
CA TYR A 151 31.45 6.91 2.86
C TYR A 151 32.82 6.33 3.24
N PRO A 152 33.53 5.66 2.31
CA PRO A 152 34.75 4.93 2.61
C PRO A 152 35.87 5.81 3.18
N LYS A 153 35.94 7.08 2.78
CA LYS A 153 36.93 8.03 3.32
C LYS A 153 36.71 8.36 4.80
N LEU A 154 35.46 8.29 5.28
CA LEU A 154 35.11 8.63 6.67
C LEU A 154 35.15 7.40 7.58
N PHE A 155 34.91 6.20 7.05
CA PHE A 155 34.73 4.97 7.84
C PHE A 155 35.66 3.82 7.41
N GLN A 156 36.82 4.14 6.83
CA GLN A 156 37.73 3.15 6.23
C GLN A 156 38.11 2.01 7.19
N ASP A 157 38.34 2.33 8.47
CA ASP A 157 38.77 1.38 9.50
C ASP A 157 37.66 1.09 10.53
N ALA A 158 36.48 1.65 10.33
CA ALA A 158 35.37 1.53 11.25
C ALA A 158 34.44 0.42 10.75
N THR A 159 34.69 -0.80 11.22
CA THR A 159 33.90 -1.99 10.86
C THR A 159 33.14 -2.58 12.05
N LYS A 160 33.52 -2.15 13.26
CA LYS A 160 32.97 -2.64 14.52
C LYS A 160 31.74 -1.84 14.96
N CYS A 161 30.91 -2.45 15.80
CA CYS A 161 29.74 -1.85 16.43
C CYS A 161 30.07 -0.51 17.07
N TRP A 162 29.29 0.53 16.75
CA TRP A 162 29.48 1.87 17.32
C TRP A 162 29.30 1.89 18.83
N SER A 163 28.40 1.05 19.34
CA SER A 163 28.04 1.08 20.76
C SER A 163 29.05 0.34 21.62
N CYS A 164 29.42 -0.91 21.25
CA CYS A 164 30.28 -1.75 22.08
C CYS A 164 31.71 -1.93 21.56
N ASN A 165 31.97 -1.68 20.28
CA ASN A 165 33.27 -1.88 19.63
C ASN A 165 33.84 -3.33 19.75
N LEU A 166 32.99 -4.34 19.97
CA LEU A 166 33.43 -5.73 20.17
C LEU A 166 33.31 -6.62 18.93
N HIS A 167 32.33 -6.38 18.07
CA HIS A 167 32.02 -7.22 16.92
C HIS A 167 31.75 -6.35 15.67
N PRO A 168 31.87 -6.90 14.46
CA PRO A 168 31.43 -6.21 13.25
C PRO A 168 29.97 -5.77 13.32
N GLU A 169 29.67 -4.57 12.81
CA GLU A 169 28.31 -4.04 12.79
C GLU A 169 27.64 -4.29 11.44
N MET A 170 26.53 -5.01 11.50
CA MET A 170 25.63 -5.27 10.38
C MET A 170 24.19 -5.14 10.90
N ASN A 171 23.22 -5.02 10.00
CA ASN A 171 21.80 -4.94 10.40
C ASN A 171 21.37 -6.11 11.30
N THR A 172 21.94 -7.31 11.16
CA THR A 172 21.62 -8.46 12.01
C THR A 172 22.31 -8.40 13.38
N SER A 173 23.55 -7.93 13.48
CA SER A 173 24.29 -7.85 14.75
C SER A 173 23.88 -6.65 15.60
N LEU A 174 23.27 -5.63 15.00
CA LEU A 174 22.76 -4.45 15.70
C LEU A 174 21.83 -4.83 16.86
N TRP A 175 20.96 -5.82 16.64
CA TRP A 175 19.97 -6.32 17.60
C TRP A 175 20.53 -7.31 18.63
N LEU A 176 21.78 -7.73 18.47
CA LEU A 176 22.47 -8.65 19.37
C LEU A 176 23.47 -7.94 20.29
N CYS A 177 23.68 -6.64 20.08
CA CYS A 177 24.57 -5.83 20.90
C CYS A 177 23.93 -5.56 22.27
N SER A 178 24.58 -5.99 23.35
CA SER A 178 24.09 -5.80 24.72
C SER A 178 23.78 -4.34 25.06
N ILE A 179 24.63 -3.41 24.63
CA ILE A 179 24.45 -1.98 24.89
C ILE A 179 23.21 -1.43 24.15
N ASN A 180 22.96 -1.88 22.91
CA ASN A 180 21.78 -1.42 22.17
C ASN A 180 20.48 -1.97 22.79
N LEU A 181 20.52 -3.19 23.34
CA LEU A 181 19.36 -3.82 23.98
C LEU A 181 18.93 -3.12 25.28
N GLU A 182 19.83 -2.39 25.95
CA GLU A 182 19.49 -1.61 27.14
C GLU A 182 18.73 -0.31 26.82
N VAL A 183 18.78 0.14 25.55
CA VAL A 183 18.24 1.43 25.10
C VAL A 183 16.97 1.28 24.24
N LEU A 184 16.69 0.06 23.75
CA LEU A 184 15.51 -0.29 22.96
C LEU A 184 14.31 -0.63 23.85
#